data_AF-A0A8G0KYW1-F1
#
_entry.id   AF-A0A8G0KYW1-F1
#
_cell.length_a   1.000
_cell.length_b   1.000
_cell.length_c   1.000
_cell.angle_alpha   90.00
_cell.angle_beta   90.00
_cell.angle_gamma   90.00
#
_symmetry.space_group_name_H-M   'P 1'
#
loop_
_entity.id
_entity.type
_entity.pdbx_description
1 polymer ?
#
loop_
_entity_poly.entity_id
_entity_poly.type
_entity_poly.pdbx_seq_one_letter_code
_entity_poly.pdbx_strand_id
1 'polypeptide(L)'
;MTAEYSAMKDLMMLACSKLPKQLNVTVFRGAGLTESNFEKTLIKGQKFNFKGHFTSSSIDDFIADDFRRVGNGDVIWQIESKTGVDLKMINSSESEVLFKPYTQYELIDIVSSTKNHNVYIYKIKEL
;
A
#
# COMPACT_ATOMS: atom_id res chain seq x y z
N MET A 1 14.79 10.69 15.03
CA MET A 1 15.09 10.40 13.61
C MET A 1 16.57 10.65 13.41
N THR A 2 17.35 9.68 12.93
CA THR A 2 18.81 9.83 12.81
C THR A 2 19.19 10.52 11.51
N ALA A 3 20.43 11.01 11.41
CA ALA A 3 20.92 11.65 10.19
C ALA A 3 20.94 10.67 9.00
N GLU A 4 21.29 9.41 9.25
CA GLU A 4 21.31 8.33 8.26
C GLU A 4 19.91 8.06 7.71
N TYR A 5 18.90 8.05 8.58
CA TYR A 5 17.52 7.88 8.15
C TYR A 5 17.05 9.02 7.24
N SER A 6 17.37 10.27 7.61
CA SER A 6 17.02 11.44 6.80
C SER A 6 17.70 11.38 5.42
N ALA A 7 18.99 11.07 5.37
CA ALA A 7 19.72 10.93 4.12
C ALA A 7 19.13 9.82 3.22
N MET A 8 18.79 8.66 3.80
CA MET A 8 18.14 7.57 3.07
C MET A 8 16.78 8.00 2.52
N LYS A 9 15.96 8.67 3.34
CA LYS A 9 14.64 9.17 2.93
C LYS A 9 14.76 10.13 1.74
N ASP A 10 15.72 11.05 1.77
CA ASP A 10 15.92 12.02 0.70
C ASP A 10 16.35 11.33 -0.61
N LEU A 11 17.23 10.33 -0.53
CA LEU A 11 17.64 9.51 -1.67
C LEU A 11 16.47 8.72 -2.25
N MET A 12 15.64 8.09 -1.40
CA MET A 12 14.45 7.38 -1.84
C MET A 12 13.44 8.32 -2.52
N MET A 13 13.21 9.51 -1.95
CA MET A 13 12.34 10.52 -2.56
C MET A 13 12.83 10.98 -3.93
N LEU A 14 14.16 11.14 -4.08
CA LEU A 14 14.81 11.47 -5.35
C LEU A 14 14.70 10.32 -6.36
N ALA A 15 14.84 9.06 -5.93
CA ALA A 15 14.64 7.91 -6.81
C ALA A 15 13.18 7.84 -7.31
N CYS A 16 12.21 8.01 -6.40
CA CYS A 16 10.79 8.04 -6.72
C CYS A 16 10.37 9.24 -7.61
N SER A 17 11.20 10.26 -7.80
CA SER A 17 10.91 11.34 -8.76
C SER A 17 11.38 11.02 -10.19
N LYS A 18 12.27 10.04 -10.34
CA LYS A 18 12.89 9.65 -11.61
C LYS A 18 12.34 8.36 -12.20
N LEU A 19 11.81 7.49 -11.36
CA LEU A 19 11.26 6.19 -11.77
C LEU A 19 9.87 6.33 -12.42
N PRO A 20 9.49 5.38 -13.30
CA PRO A 20 8.19 5.37 -13.94
C PRO A 20 7.06 5.22 -12.93
N LYS A 21 5.89 5.80 -13.24
CA LYS A 21 4.70 5.74 -12.39
C LYS A 21 3.68 4.73 -12.92
N GLN A 22 2.98 4.07 -12.01
CA GLN A 22 1.79 3.27 -12.30
C GLN A 22 0.54 4.12 -12.06
N LEU A 23 0.02 4.73 -13.13
CA LEU A 23 -1.13 5.63 -13.10
C LEU A 23 -2.41 4.88 -13.41
N ASN A 24 -3.47 5.13 -12.64
CA ASN A 24 -4.82 4.58 -12.83
C ASN A 24 -4.88 3.04 -12.83
N VAL A 25 -3.95 2.41 -12.12
CA VAL A 25 -3.90 0.95 -11.94
C VAL A 25 -4.34 0.63 -10.50
N THR A 26 -5.12 -0.43 -10.36
CA THR A 26 -5.43 -0.99 -9.05
C THR A 26 -4.24 -1.81 -8.57
N VAL A 27 -3.74 -1.48 -7.38
CA VAL A 27 -2.68 -2.24 -6.69
C VAL A 27 -3.18 -2.74 -5.34
N PHE A 28 -2.50 -3.73 -4.79
CA PHE A 28 -2.90 -4.45 -3.61
C PHE A 28 -1.80 -4.43 -2.55
N ARG A 29 -2.18 -4.34 -1.28
CA ARG A 29 -1.25 -4.45 -0.15
C ARG A 29 -1.85 -5.34 0.92
N GLY A 30 -1.10 -6.37 1.32
CA GLY A 30 -1.44 -7.19 2.47
C GLY A 30 -1.12 -6.46 3.76
N ALA A 31 -2.11 -6.24 4.61
CA ALA A 31 -1.91 -5.72 5.95
C ALA A 31 -1.53 -6.85 6.90
N GLY A 32 -0.49 -6.67 7.72
CA GLY A 32 -0.22 -7.57 8.85
C GLY A 32 -1.16 -7.30 10.02
N LEU A 33 -1.12 -8.12 11.07
CA LEU A 33 -2.05 -8.05 12.21
C LEU A 33 -2.23 -6.64 12.81
N THR A 34 -1.13 -5.93 13.06
CA THR A 34 -1.17 -4.58 13.65
C THR A 34 -1.81 -3.56 12.71
N GLU A 35 -1.50 -3.66 11.41
CA GLU A 35 -2.13 -2.84 10.37
C GLU A 35 -3.63 -3.19 10.36
N SER A 36 -3.98 -4.47 10.21
CA SER A 36 -5.38 -4.95 10.17
C SER A 36 -6.24 -4.45 11.34
N ASN A 37 -5.67 -4.36 12.54
CA ASN A 37 -6.38 -3.82 13.71
C ASN A 37 -6.60 -2.30 13.62
N PHE A 38 -5.66 -1.55 13.08
CA PHE A 38 -5.85 -0.13 12.79
C PHE A 38 -6.93 0.07 11.73
N GLU A 39 -6.93 -0.72 10.66
CA GLU A 39 -7.93 -0.61 9.59
C GLU A 39 -9.36 -0.76 10.05
N LYS A 40 -9.61 -1.69 10.97
CA LYS A 40 -10.95 -1.92 11.54
C LYS A 40 -11.51 -0.72 12.30
N THR A 41 -10.69 0.30 12.58
CA THR A 41 -11.14 1.56 13.18
C THR A 41 -11.59 2.59 12.16
N LEU A 42 -11.32 2.37 10.86
CA LEU A 42 -11.66 3.30 9.81
C LEU A 42 -13.12 3.19 9.40
N ILE A 43 -13.71 4.34 9.06
CA ILE A 43 -15.07 4.44 8.53
C ILE A 43 -15.05 4.92 7.07
N LYS A 44 -16.03 4.49 6.28
CA LYS A 44 -16.19 4.91 4.89
C LYS A 44 -16.24 6.45 4.78
N GLY A 45 -15.54 7.01 3.79
CA GLY A 45 -15.33 8.45 3.58
C GLY A 45 -14.20 9.05 4.43
N GLN A 46 -13.60 8.29 5.35
CA GLN A 46 -12.50 8.78 6.17
C GLN A 46 -11.23 8.96 5.32
N LYS A 47 -10.59 10.11 5.51
CA LYS A 47 -9.28 10.42 4.93
C LYS A 47 -8.17 10.05 5.89
N PHE A 48 -7.11 9.45 5.38
CA PHE A 48 -5.98 9.01 6.18
C PHE A 48 -4.70 8.93 5.35
N ASN A 49 -3.58 8.65 6.02
CA ASN A 49 -2.34 8.23 5.41
C ASN A 49 -1.67 7.18 6.29
N PHE A 50 -0.70 6.45 5.75
CA PHE A 50 0.09 5.45 6.48
C PHE A 50 1.17 6.09 7.37
N LYS A 51 0.77 7.06 8.19
CA LYS A 51 1.62 7.74 9.20
C LYS A 51 2.95 8.29 8.67
N GLY A 52 2.96 8.72 7.40
CA GLY A 52 4.16 9.26 6.76
C GLY A 52 5.23 8.22 6.39
N HIS A 53 4.90 6.93 6.37
CA HIS A 53 5.80 5.89 5.87
C HIS A 53 5.76 5.79 4.34
N PHE A 54 6.82 5.24 3.76
CA PHE A 54 6.73 4.69 2.41
C PHE A 54 5.83 3.45 2.48
N THR A 55 4.92 3.32 1.53
CA THR A 55 3.96 2.21 1.49
C THR A 55 4.22 1.39 0.24
N SER A 56 4.53 0.12 0.44
CA SER A 56 4.73 -0.85 -0.64
C SER A 56 3.44 -1.60 -0.94
N SER A 57 3.18 -1.82 -2.22
CA SER A 57 2.04 -2.54 -2.76
C SER A 57 2.49 -3.36 -3.98
N SER A 58 1.64 -4.26 -4.47
CA SER A 58 1.89 -5.03 -5.70
C SER A 58 0.72 -4.88 -6.66
N ILE A 59 0.99 -4.96 -7.96
CA ILE A 59 -0.07 -5.13 -8.97
C ILE A 59 -0.73 -6.52 -8.84
N ASP A 60 -0.02 -7.49 -8.27
CA ASP A 60 -0.49 -8.85 -8.07
C ASP A 60 -1.17 -9.03 -6.71
N ASP A 61 -2.45 -9.44 -6.73
CA ASP A 61 -3.23 -9.66 -5.51
C ASP A 61 -2.80 -10.92 -4.74
N PHE A 62 -2.18 -11.89 -5.41
CA PHE A 62 -1.61 -13.07 -4.76
C PHE A 62 -0.45 -12.69 -3.84
N ILE A 63 0.42 -11.80 -4.29
CA ILE A 63 1.56 -11.30 -3.51
C ILE A 63 1.05 -10.57 -2.26
N ALA A 64 0.03 -9.72 -2.40
CA ALA A 64 -0.60 -9.05 -1.26
C ALA A 64 -1.23 -10.04 -0.26
N ASP A 65 -1.90 -11.10 -0.73
CA ASP A 65 -2.47 -12.12 0.17
C ASP A 65 -1.39 -12.92 0.91
N ASP A 66 -0.25 -13.20 0.28
CA ASP A 66 0.88 -13.87 0.93
C ASP A 66 1.47 -13.00 2.05
N PHE A 67 1.72 -11.71 1.79
CA PHE A 67 2.20 -10.76 2.81
C PHE A 67 1.24 -10.66 4.00
N ARG A 68 -0.07 -10.54 3.74
CA ARG A 68 -1.09 -10.52 4.80
C ARG A 68 -1.01 -11.80 5.63
N ARG A 69 -0.96 -12.96 4.99
CA ARG A 69 -0.91 -14.27 5.66
C ARG A 69 0.34 -14.41 6.53
N VAL A 70 1.53 -14.09 5.99
CA VAL A 70 2.79 -14.10 6.75
C VAL A 70 2.72 -13.15 7.95
N GLY A 71 2.07 -12.00 7.77
CA GLY A 71 1.82 -11.02 8.83
C GLY A 71 0.67 -11.34 9.78
N ASN A 72 0.00 -12.49 9.64
CA ASN A 72 -1.21 -12.88 10.39
C ASN A 72 -2.33 -11.82 10.36
N GLY A 73 -2.44 -11.05 9.29
CA GLY A 73 -3.52 -10.07 9.12
C GLY A 73 -4.74 -10.68 8.44
N ASP A 74 -5.82 -9.91 8.37
CA ASP A 74 -7.09 -10.29 7.73
C ASP A 74 -7.63 -9.19 6.79
N VAL A 75 -6.78 -8.23 6.44
CA VAL A 75 -7.11 -7.12 5.54
C VAL A 75 -6.18 -7.10 4.32
N ILE A 76 -6.77 -6.87 3.15
CA ILE A 76 -6.07 -6.47 1.93
C ILE A 76 -6.54 -5.07 1.55
N TRP A 77 -5.61 -4.17 1.33
CA TRP A 77 -5.89 -2.88 0.71
C TRP A 77 -5.99 -3.04 -0.80
N GLN A 78 -7.03 -2.48 -1.40
CA GLN A 78 -7.13 -2.29 -2.83
C GLN A 78 -7.06 -0.79 -3.13
N ILE A 79 -6.00 -0.36 -3.81
CA ILE A 79 -5.64 1.04 -3.98
C ILE A 79 -5.76 1.43 -5.45
N GLU A 80 -6.56 2.45 -5.75
CA GLU A 80 -6.52 3.10 -7.07
C GLU A 80 -5.32 4.06 -7.12
N SER A 81 -4.23 3.63 -7.77
CA SER A 81 -2.96 4.37 -7.79
C SER A 81 -3.02 5.58 -8.74
N LYS A 82 -2.58 6.74 -8.26
CA LYS A 82 -2.34 7.97 -9.05
C LYS A 82 -0.88 8.39 -9.04
N THR A 83 -0.13 8.12 -7.98
CA THR A 83 1.28 8.55 -7.88
C THR A 83 2.27 7.42 -7.57
N GLY A 84 1.79 6.19 -7.42
CA GLY A 84 2.62 5.01 -7.15
C GLY A 84 3.73 4.85 -8.19
N VAL A 85 4.93 4.53 -7.70
CA VAL A 85 6.15 4.37 -8.51
C VAL A 85 6.41 2.90 -8.75
N ASP A 86 6.61 2.53 -10.01
CA ASP A 86 6.96 1.17 -10.41
C ASP A 86 8.42 0.85 -10.08
N LEU A 87 8.64 -0.20 -9.29
CA LEU A 87 9.98 -0.67 -8.94
C LEU A 87 10.46 -1.84 -9.79
N LYS A 88 9.73 -2.26 -10.83
CA LYS A 88 10.08 -3.39 -11.71
C LYS A 88 11.48 -3.32 -12.31
N MET A 89 11.98 -2.11 -12.57
CA MET A 89 13.34 -1.91 -13.09
C MET A 89 14.44 -2.20 -12.07
N ILE A 90 14.11 -2.20 -10.78
CA ILE A 90 15.01 -2.49 -9.65
C ILE A 90 14.81 -3.92 -9.17
N ASN A 91 13.54 -4.33 -9.01
CA ASN A 91 13.14 -5.67 -8.60
C ASN A 91 11.94 -6.15 -9.42
N SER A 92 12.13 -7.21 -10.19
CA SER A 92 11.10 -7.74 -11.09
C SER A 92 10.21 -8.83 -10.47
N SER A 93 10.51 -9.35 -9.27
CA SER A 93 9.83 -10.54 -8.73
C SER A 93 8.46 -10.27 -8.10
N GLU A 94 8.18 -9.04 -7.67
CA GLU A 94 6.99 -8.71 -6.86
C GLU A 94 6.04 -7.71 -7.55
N SER A 95 6.37 -7.24 -8.75
CA SER A 95 5.62 -6.16 -9.43
C SER A 95 5.31 -4.99 -8.49
N GLU A 96 6.32 -4.59 -7.71
CA GLU A 96 6.16 -3.69 -6.60
C GLU A 96 5.87 -2.25 -7.07
N VAL A 97 4.91 -1.62 -6.39
CA VAL A 97 4.54 -0.22 -6.54
C VAL A 97 4.71 0.47 -5.20
N LEU A 98 5.58 1.48 -5.15
CA LEU A 98 5.91 2.22 -3.95
C LEU A 98 5.24 3.59 -3.92
N PHE A 99 4.58 3.90 -2.80
CA PHE A 99 4.00 5.21 -2.51
C PHE A 99 4.90 6.01 -1.56
N LYS A 100 4.89 7.33 -1.74
CA LYS A 100 5.71 8.25 -0.94
C LYS A 100 5.09 8.48 0.45
N PRO A 101 5.92 8.90 1.43
CA PRO A 101 5.45 9.43 2.70
C PRO A 101 4.32 10.44 2.51
N TYR A 102 3.30 10.32 3.36
CA TYR A 102 2.16 11.24 3.43
C TYR A 102 1.25 11.25 2.20
N THR A 103 1.34 10.27 1.29
CA THR A 103 0.27 10.03 0.31
C THR A 103 -1.06 9.88 1.06
N GLN A 104 -2.06 10.66 0.63
CA GLN A 104 -3.37 10.69 1.26
C GLN A 104 -4.32 9.74 0.55
N TYR A 105 -5.15 9.07 1.32
CA TYR A 105 -6.16 8.13 0.84
C TYR A 105 -7.51 8.45 1.46
N GLU A 106 -8.57 8.06 0.76
CA GLU A 106 -9.93 8.00 1.29
C GLU A 106 -10.45 6.56 1.24
N LEU A 107 -11.04 6.10 2.33
CA LEU A 107 -11.69 4.79 2.38
C LEU A 107 -13.03 4.85 1.63
N ILE A 108 -13.11 4.14 0.52
CA ILE A 108 -14.29 4.15 -0.35
C ILE A 108 -15.25 3.02 0.00
N ASP A 109 -14.74 1.85 0.35
CA ASP A 109 -15.59 0.69 0.63
C ASP A 109 -14.87 -0.39 1.44
N ILE A 110 -15.65 -1.24 2.11
CA ILE A 110 -15.16 -2.45 2.77
C ILE A 110 -16.02 -3.60 2.28
N VAL A 111 -15.40 -4.62 1.68
CA VAL A 111 -16.10 -5.80 1.17
C VAL A 111 -15.42 -7.07 1.66
N SER A 112 -16.17 -8.16 1.77
CA SER A 112 -15.56 -9.47 2.03
C SER A 112 -14.81 -9.97 0.80
N SER A 113 -13.65 -10.60 1.01
CA SER A 113 -12.93 -11.29 -0.06
C SER A 113 -13.74 -12.46 -0.59
N THR A 114 -13.74 -12.65 -1.90
CA THR A 114 -14.37 -13.81 -2.57
C THR A 114 -13.46 -15.04 -2.59
N LYS A 115 -12.15 -14.86 -2.32
CA LYS A 115 -11.15 -15.93 -2.37
C LYS A 115 -10.94 -16.59 -1.00
N ASN A 116 -10.91 -15.78 0.06
CA ASN A 116 -10.61 -16.24 1.43
C ASN A 116 -11.71 -15.80 2.39
N HIS A 117 -12.36 -16.79 3.00
CA HIS A 117 -13.34 -16.55 4.06
C HIS A 117 -12.59 -15.94 5.26
N ASN A 118 -13.13 -14.87 5.84
CA ASN A 118 -12.51 -14.06 6.91
C ASN A 118 -11.47 -13.01 6.48
N VAL A 119 -11.28 -12.78 5.17
CA VAL A 119 -10.45 -11.66 4.69
C VAL A 119 -11.36 -10.53 4.19
N TYR A 120 -11.04 -9.30 4.56
CA TYR A 120 -11.73 -8.10 4.08
C TYR A 120 -10.85 -7.31 3.12
N ILE A 121 -11.48 -6.79 2.06
CA ILE A 121 -10.85 -5.89 1.10
C ILE A 121 -11.30 -4.47 1.41
N TYR A 122 -10.34 -3.63 1.80
CA TYR A 122 -10.54 -2.21 2.04
C TYR A 122 -10.17 -1.46 0.76
N LYS A 123 -11.19 -0.95 0.07
CA LYS A 123 -11.01 -0.19 -1.18
C LYS A 123 -10.72 1.26 -0.84
N ILE A 124 -9.55 1.74 -1.22
CA ILE A 124 -9.12 3.10 -0.97
C ILE A 124 -8.76 3.81 -2.26
N LYS A 125 -9.02 5.11 -2.28
CA LYS A 125 -8.70 5.99 -3.41
C LYS A 125 -7.60 6.94 -2.99
N GLU A 126 -6.54 7.02 -3.78
CA GLU A 126 -5.53 8.06 -3.62
C GLU A 126 -6.13 9.43 -3.94
N LEU A 127 -5.86 10.44 -3.08
CA LEU A 127 -6.41 11.79 -3.21
C LEU A 127 -5.54 12.68 -4.09
#